data_AF-A0A2G1NWA1-F1
#
_entry.id   AF-A0A2G1NWA1-F1
#
_cell.length_a   1.000
_cell.length_b   1.000
_cell.length_c   1.000
_cell.angle_alpha   90.00
_cell.angle_beta   90.00
_cell.angle_gamma   90.00
#
_symmetry.space_group_name_H-M   'P 1'
#
loop_
_entity.id
_entity.type
_entity.pdbx_description
1 polymer ?
#
loop_
_entity_poly.entity_id
_entity_poly.type
_entity_poly.pdbx_seq_one_letter_code
_entity_poly.pdbx_strand_id
1 'polypeptide(L)'
;MLGRAGRPDYHDRGRVVLLADPNRNFRGGGREDEVAFKLLGGEIEHVDVIYDRGAGLEETLANVAASGREEDIVSIDSMLLGFADVQKSLKYLSSNGFIRRKGDRFKLTSFGRIVSSHFLSVSQAFLIRESVLSGEDVLDVVTRILTFDALYFKYARRLSQILKVEVPERVFAGAALDLIFSPDNLSRLDSDLERMVLDFSIEFMACECRDAPFCSCSERRFSEYLIELRCNGLDPTGIIDELSERFGMYAYQGDVITYLENALRIVGSIHLIATIFGREDVAAEAGKIKRCVERGKL
;
A
#
# COMPACT_ATOMS: atom_id res chain seq x y z
N MET A 1 -3.64 -8.43 -22.87
CA MET A 1 -3.55 -9.91 -22.81
C MET A 1 -3.58 -10.56 -24.20
N LEU A 2 -4.43 -10.13 -25.14
CA LEU A 2 -4.59 -10.76 -26.47
C LEU A 2 -3.29 -10.81 -27.29
N GLY A 3 -2.44 -9.79 -27.22
CA GLY A 3 -1.15 -9.72 -27.94
C GLY A 3 -0.09 -10.74 -27.50
N ARG A 4 -0.34 -11.57 -26.47
CA ARG A 4 0.54 -12.69 -26.08
C ARG A 4 0.25 -13.99 -26.83
N ALA A 5 -0.82 -14.02 -27.64
CA ALA A 5 -1.18 -15.19 -28.41
C ALA A 5 -0.34 -15.29 -29.70
N GLY A 6 0.39 -16.40 -29.85
CA GLY A 6 1.31 -16.62 -30.97
C GLY A 6 2.76 -16.51 -30.52
N ARG A 7 3.55 -17.57 -30.75
CA ARG A 7 4.99 -17.59 -30.48
C ARG A 7 5.69 -17.35 -31.82
N PRO A 8 6.50 -16.29 -31.97
CA PRO A 8 7.06 -15.87 -33.26
C PRO A 8 7.72 -16.99 -34.07
N ASP A 9 8.42 -17.91 -33.40
CA ASP A 9 9.17 -18.98 -34.08
C ASP A 9 8.39 -20.30 -34.28
N TYR A 10 7.18 -20.42 -33.73
CA TYR A 10 6.45 -21.70 -33.67
C TYR A 10 5.05 -21.66 -34.26
N HIS A 11 4.41 -20.49 -34.29
CA HIS A 11 3.02 -20.36 -34.67
C HIS A 11 2.86 -19.36 -35.81
N ASP A 12 2.31 -19.83 -36.93
CA ASP A 12 1.92 -18.94 -38.04
C ASP A 12 0.74 -18.01 -37.67
N ARG A 13 -0.05 -18.40 -36.65
CA ARG A 13 -1.19 -17.61 -36.17
C ARG A 13 -1.42 -17.76 -34.67
N GLY A 14 -1.51 -16.64 -33.97
CA GLY A 14 -2.07 -16.56 -32.62
C GLY A 14 -3.59 -16.67 -32.66
N ARG A 15 -4.16 -17.55 -31.83
CA ARG A 15 -5.62 -17.64 -31.64
C ARG A 15 -5.99 -17.09 -30.27
N VAL A 16 -6.97 -16.21 -30.26
CA VAL A 16 -7.51 -15.57 -29.07
C VAL A 16 -8.97 -15.99 -28.96
N VAL A 17 -9.36 -16.44 -27.77
CA VAL A 17 -10.74 -16.85 -27.47
C VAL A 17 -11.17 -16.13 -26.21
N LEU A 18 -12.30 -15.43 -26.29
CA LEU A 18 -13.02 -14.87 -25.16
C LEU A 18 -14.28 -15.70 -24.95
N LEU A 19 -14.49 -16.17 -23.72
CA LEU A 19 -15.71 -16.86 -23.33
C LEU A 19 -16.65 -15.83 -22.71
N ALA A 20 -17.89 -15.81 -23.16
CA ALA A 20 -18.94 -14.95 -22.63
C ALA A 20 -20.25 -15.75 -22.56
N ASP A 21 -20.95 -15.63 -21.43
CA ASP A 21 -22.31 -16.14 -21.29
C ASP A 21 -23.31 -15.02 -21.61
N PRO A 22 -24.05 -15.08 -22.74
CA PRO A 22 -24.96 -14.02 -23.15
C PRO A 22 -26.11 -13.79 -22.16
N ASN A 23 -26.34 -14.72 -21.22
CA ASN A 23 -27.38 -14.58 -20.20
C ASN A 23 -26.86 -13.97 -18.88
N ARG A 24 -25.56 -13.66 -18.79
CA ARG A 24 -24.96 -13.06 -17.60
C ARG A 24 -24.67 -11.58 -17.81
N ASN A 25 -24.82 -10.83 -16.72
CA ASN A 25 -24.52 -9.41 -16.64
C ASN A 25 -23.26 -9.19 -15.78
N PHE A 26 -22.43 -8.23 -16.17
CA PHE A 26 -21.35 -7.75 -15.32
C PHE A 26 -21.89 -6.89 -14.17
N ARG A 27 -21.22 -6.95 -13.01
CA ARG A 27 -21.58 -6.15 -11.82
C ARG A 27 -21.57 -4.63 -12.07
N GLY A 28 -20.79 -4.17 -13.07
CA GLY A 28 -20.72 -2.77 -13.51
C GLY A 28 -21.72 -2.36 -14.60
N GLY A 29 -22.64 -3.27 -14.98
CA GLY A 29 -23.60 -3.07 -16.07
C GLY A 29 -23.12 -3.64 -17.41
N GLY A 30 -24.07 -4.07 -18.24
CA GLY A 30 -23.85 -4.68 -19.55
C GLY A 30 -23.81 -6.21 -19.54
N ARG A 31 -24.25 -6.83 -20.64
CA ARG A 31 -24.18 -8.29 -20.84
C ARG A 31 -22.76 -8.72 -21.17
N GLU A 32 -22.39 -9.96 -20.80
CA GLU A 32 -21.01 -10.43 -21.01
C GLU A 32 -20.61 -10.45 -22.50
N ASP A 33 -21.53 -10.78 -23.39
CA ASP A 33 -21.31 -10.80 -24.83
C ASP A 33 -21.05 -9.38 -25.40
N GLU A 34 -21.82 -8.39 -24.98
CA GLU A 34 -21.63 -6.98 -25.35
C GLU A 34 -20.24 -6.47 -24.95
N VAL A 35 -19.78 -6.80 -23.75
CA VAL A 35 -18.44 -6.45 -23.28
C VAL A 35 -17.36 -7.21 -24.05
N ALA A 36 -17.57 -8.50 -24.35
CA ALA A 36 -16.63 -9.27 -25.16
C ALA A 36 -16.43 -8.67 -26.57
N PHE A 37 -17.52 -8.21 -27.21
CA PHE A 37 -17.42 -7.50 -28.49
C PHE A 37 -16.65 -6.18 -28.35
N LYS A 38 -16.92 -5.40 -27.29
CA LYS A 38 -16.15 -4.17 -27.01
C LYS A 38 -14.66 -4.44 -26.80
N LEU A 39 -14.28 -5.52 -26.11
CA LEU A 39 -12.87 -5.86 -25.89
C LEU A 39 -12.16 -6.37 -27.15
N LEU A 40 -12.88 -7.03 -28.06
CA LEU A 40 -12.32 -7.55 -29.32
C LEU A 40 -12.19 -6.47 -30.40
N GLY A 41 -13.13 -5.52 -30.45
CA GLY A 41 -13.20 -4.48 -31.48
C GLY A 41 -12.88 -3.08 -31.00
N GLY A 42 -12.65 -2.89 -29.70
CA GLY A 42 -12.38 -1.58 -29.10
C GLY A 42 -11.01 -1.03 -29.45
N GLU A 43 -10.92 0.29 -29.53
CA GLU A 43 -9.66 1.00 -29.66
C GLU A 43 -8.97 1.13 -28.31
N ILE A 44 -7.64 1.30 -28.33
CA ILE A 44 -6.88 1.57 -27.12
C ILE A 44 -7.26 2.97 -26.63
N GLU A 45 -7.78 3.05 -25.40
CA GLU A 45 -8.12 4.32 -24.78
C GLU A 45 -6.89 5.25 -24.69
N HIS A 46 -7.10 6.54 -24.89
CA HIS A 46 -6.06 7.52 -24.66
C HIS A 46 -5.68 7.53 -23.18
N VAL A 47 -4.38 7.48 -22.91
CA VAL A 47 -3.83 7.52 -21.56
C VAL A 47 -3.47 8.97 -21.24
N ASP A 48 -4.29 9.60 -20.40
CA ASP A 48 -3.95 10.88 -19.79
C ASP A 48 -3.18 10.64 -18.50
N VAL A 49 -1.94 11.15 -18.42
CA VAL A 49 -1.12 11.03 -17.21
C VAL A 49 -1.48 12.18 -16.27
N ILE A 50 -2.20 11.85 -15.20
CA ILE A 50 -2.60 12.82 -14.17
C ILE A 50 -1.51 12.87 -13.10
N TYR A 51 -0.76 13.97 -13.06
CA TYR A 51 0.16 14.27 -11.97
C TYR A 51 -0.55 15.08 -10.89
N ASP A 52 -0.55 14.56 -9.67
CA ASP A 52 -0.89 15.38 -8.52
C ASP A 52 0.31 16.24 -8.10
N ARG A 53 0.06 17.18 -7.18
CA ARG A 53 1.09 18.06 -6.67
C ARG A 53 2.20 17.30 -5.92
N GLY A 54 1.89 16.16 -5.30
CA GLY A 54 2.85 15.34 -4.56
C GLY A 54 3.86 14.70 -5.51
N ALA A 55 3.37 14.05 -6.56
CA ALA A 55 4.16 13.44 -7.62
C ALA A 55 5.11 14.46 -8.28
N GLY A 56 4.62 15.67 -8.58
CA GLY A 56 5.47 16.73 -9.14
C GLY A 56 6.60 17.19 -8.19
N LEU A 57 6.38 17.15 -6.87
CA LEU A 57 7.43 17.46 -5.90
C LEU A 57 8.46 16.33 -5.79
N GLU A 58 8.02 15.08 -5.82
CA GLU A 58 8.89 13.90 -5.81
C GLU A 58 9.78 13.87 -7.05
N GLU A 59 9.19 14.10 -8.22
CA GLU A 59 9.90 14.18 -9.50
C GLU A 59 10.92 15.32 -9.51
N THR A 60 10.52 16.52 -9.09
CA THR A 60 11.47 17.66 -8.98
C THR A 60 12.62 17.32 -8.04
N LEU A 61 12.36 16.66 -6.91
CA LEU A 61 13.39 16.25 -5.96
C LEU A 61 14.34 15.18 -6.57
N ALA A 62 13.81 14.25 -7.35
CA ALA A 62 14.59 13.27 -8.10
C ALA A 62 15.44 13.93 -9.20
N ASN A 63 14.90 14.91 -9.92
CA ASN A 63 15.64 15.67 -10.93
C ASN A 63 16.81 16.45 -10.29
N VAL A 64 16.62 17.02 -9.09
CA VAL A 64 17.72 17.63 -8.32
C VAL A 64 18.79 16.61 -7.89
N ALA A 65 18.40 15.35 -7.67
CA ALA A 65 19.35 14.27 -7.39
C ALA A 65 20.20 13.93 -8.63
N ALA A 66 19.62 14.02 -9.83
CA ALA A 66 20.27 13.73 -11.11
C ALA A 66 21.17 14.88 -11.60
N SER A 67 20.69 16.13 -11.56
CA SER A 67 21.49 17.32 -11.85
C SER A 67 21.30 18.41 -10.82
N GLY A 68 22.39 19.09 -10.49
CA GLY A 68 22.38 20.22 -9.59
C GLY A 68 22.26 21.57 -10.27
N ARG A 69 22.14 21.68 -11.61
CA ARG A 69 21.95 22.97 -12.31
C ARG A 69 20.47 23.19 -12.58
N GLU A 70 19.99 24.40 -12.33
CA GLU A 70 18.58 24.75 -12.50
C GLU A 70 18.10 24.57 -13.95
N GLU A 71 18.91 24.99 -14.94
CA GLU A 71 18.61 24.84 -16.36
C GLU A 71 18.43 23.36 -16.76
N ASP A 72 19.32 22.48 -16.28
CA ASP A 72 19.23 21.04 -16.54
C ASP A 72 17.96 20.44 -15.92
N ILE A 73 17.62 20.83 -14.69
CA ILE A 73 16.41 20.35 -13.99
C ILE A 73 15.15 20.73 -14.77
N VAL A 74 15.04 21.99 -15.21
CA VAL A 74 13.91 22.47 -16.01
C VAL A 74 13.87 21.77 -17.37
N SER A 75 15.02 21.55 -17.99
CA SER A 75 15.10 20.84 -19.27
C SER A 75 14.65 19.39 -19.14
N ILE A 76 15.05 18.67 -18.09
CA ILE A 76 14.64 17.28 -17.85
C ILE A 76 13.13 17.22 -17.65
N ASP A 77 12.59 18.07 -16.77
CA ASP A 77 11.16 18.11 -16.47
C ASP A 77 10.30 18.36 -17.72
N SER A 78 10.74 19.25 -18.61
CA SER A 78 10.04 19.53 -19.87
C SER A 78 9.95 18.34 -20.85
N MET A 79 10.75 17.29 -20.64
CA MET A 79 10.72 16.06 -21.42
C MET A 79 9.84 14.97 -20.79
N LEU A 80 9.35 15.18 -19.55
CA LEU A 80 8.52 14.22 -18.82
C LEU A 80 7.04 14.39 -19.16
N LEU A 81 6.29 13.31 -18.96
CA LEU A 81 4.83 13.34 -19.09
C LEU A 81 4.27 13.89 -17.78
N GLY A 82 3.41 14.90 -17.85
CA GLY A 82 2.85 15.57 -16.67
C GLY A 82 3.17 17.06 -16.66
N PHE A 83 2.48 17.82 -15.80
CA PHE A 83 2.75 19.25 -15.64
C PHE A 83 3.05 19.53 -14.17
N ALA A 84 4.34 19.66 -13.84
CA ALA A 84 4.78 20.22 -12.59
C ALA A 84 5.26 21.66 -12.83
N ASP A 85 4.81 22.60 -12.00
CA ASP A 85 5.46 23.92 -11.93
C ASP A 85 6.79 23.75 -11.20
N VAL A 86 7.84 23.42 -11.94
CA VAL A 86 9.20 23.15 -11.43
C VAL A 86 9.69 24.27 -10.52
N GLN A 87 9.44 25.52 -10.89
CA GLN A 87 9.90 26.67 -10.12
C GLN A 87 9.21 26.75 -8.77
N LYS A 88 7.89 26.51 -8.74
CA LYS A 88 7.12 26.39 -7.50
C LYS A 88 7.57 25.20 -6.66
N SER A 89 7.87 24.07 -7.28
CA SER A 89 8.37 22.86 -6.62
C SER A 89 9.75 23.08 -6.00
N LEU A 90 10.71 23.64 -6.75
CA LEU A 90 12.05 24.00 -6.26
C LEU A 90 11.99 24.98 -5.09
N LYS A 91 11.11 25.99 -5.17
CA LYS A 91 10.87 26.93 -4.07
C LYS A 91 10.33 26.21 -2.84
N TYR A 92 9.31 25.37 -3.01
CA TYR A 92 8.70 24.61 -1.92
C TYR A 92 9.69 23.65 -1.24
N LEU A 93 10.44 22.87 -2.03
CA LEU A 93 11.46 21.95 -1.53
C LEU A 93 12.60 22.67 -0.80
N SER A 94 12.99 23.86 -1.29
CA SER A 94 14.01 24.70 -0.64
C SER A 94 13.51 25.23 0.70
N SER A 95 12.30 25.81 0.72
CA SER A 95 11.69 26.36 1.95
C SER A 95 11.49 25.31 3.04
N ASN A 96 11.28 24.05 2.66
CA ASN A 96 11.06 22.95 3.60
C ASN A 96 12.30 22.11 3.91
N GLY A 97 13.47 22.52 3.41
CA GLY A 97 14.76 21.93 3.79
C GLY A 97 15.12 20.62 3.08
N PHE A 98 14.44 20.26 2.00
CA PHE A 98 14.83 19.09 1.18
C PHE A 98 16.04 19.41 0.31
N ILE A 99 16.14 20.64 -0.18
CA ILE A 99 17.22 21.11 -1.05
C ILE A 99 17.78 22.45 -0.58
N ARG A 100 19.00 22.77 -0.99
CA ARG A 100 19.64 24.07 -0.78
C ARG A 100 20.03 24.67 -2.12
N ARG A 101 19.75 25.96 -2.28
CA ARG A 101 20.18 26.74 -3.45
C ARG A 101 21.51 27.43 -3.18
N LYS A 102 22.43 27.39 -4.14
CA LYS A 102 23.66 28.18 -4.18
C LYS A 102 23.85 28.72 -5.59
N GLY A 103 23.41 29.97 -5.81
CA GLY A 103 23.37 30.56 -7.15
C GLY A 103 22.32 29.88 -8.04
N ASP A 104 22.75 29.45 -9.22
CA ASP A 104 22.01 28.70 -10.24
C ASP A 104 21.98 27.18 -9.96
N ARG A 105 22.48 26.75 -8.79
CA ARG A 105 22.59 25.33 -8.45
C ARG A 105 21.78 24.93 -7.23
N PHE A 106 21.20 23.74 -7.31
CA PHE A 106 20.51 23.06 -6.22
C PHE A 106 21.31 21.84 -5.75
N LYS A 107 21.28 21.58 -4.44
CA LYS A 107 21.84 20.37 -3.84
C LYS A 107 20.87 19.79 -2.82
N LEU A 108 20.71 18.47 -2.82
CA LEU A 108 19.99 17.76 -1.76
C LEU A 108 20.63 18.03 -0.39
N THR A 109 19.79 18.26 0.62
CA THR A 109 20.22 18.17 2.03
C THR A 109 20.36 16.71 2.44
N SER A 110 20.86 16.43 3.66
CA SER A 110 20.85 15.07 4.21
C SER A 110 19.43 14.51 4.27
N PHE A 111 18.45 15.34 4.66
CA PHE A 111 17.03 14.97 4.69
C PHE A 111 16.50 14.70 3.29
N GLY A 112 16.68 15.61 2.33
CA GLY A 112 16.22 15.40 0.96
C GLY A 112 16.86 14.20 0.26
N ARG A 113 18.11 13.87 0.62
CA ARG A 113 18.78 12.66 0.14
C ARG A 113 18.15 11.38 0.68
N ILE A 114 17.76 11.34 1.95
CA ILE A 114 17.06 10.18 2.52
C ILE A 114 15.72 10.00 1.79
N VAL A 115 14.96 11.09 1.65
CA VAL A 115 13.65 11.10 1.00
C VAL A 115 13.74 10.59 -0.44
N SER A 116 14.69 11.09 -1.24
CA SER A 116 14.84 10.66 -2.63
C SER A 116 15.38 9.23 -2.76
N SER A 117 16.32 8.80 -1.91
CA SER A 117 16.90 7.46 -1.98
C SER A 117 15.98 6.36 -1.44
N HIS A 118 15.06 6.70 -0.54
CA HIS A 118 14.08 5.76 0.03
C HIS A 118 12.71 5.89 -0.64
N PHE A 119 12.59 6.71 -1.69
CA PHE A 119 11.36 6.90 -2.46
C PHE A 119 10.17 7.25 -1.57
N LEU A 120 10.40 8.16 -0.62
CA LEU A 120 9.33 8.69 0.21
C LEU A 120 8.63 9.82 -0.51
N SER A 121 7.30 9.85 -0.40
CA SER A 121 6.56 11.04 -0.77
C SER A 121 6.92 12.20 0.15
N VAL A 122 6.72 13.42 -0.33
CA VAL A 122 6.96 14.62 0.47
C VAL A 122 6.07 14.66 1.71
N SER A 123 4.83 14.19 1.62
CA SER A 123 3.91 14.08 2.76
C SER A 123 4.38 13.03 3.77
N GLN A 124 4.83 11.85 3.32
CA GLN A 124 5.42 10.83 4.19
C GLN A 124 6.67 11.35 4.90
N ALA A 125 7.53 12.06 4.19
CA ALA A 125 8.74 12.65 4.77
C ALA A 125 8.43 13.66 5.88
N PHE A 126 7.40 14.50 5.71
CA PHE A 126 6.95 15.40 6.76
C PHE A 126 6.40 14.65 7.97
N LEU A 127 5.51 13.67 7.73
CA LEU A 127 4.94 12.86 8.79
C LEU A 127 6.03 12.17 9.62
N ILE A 128 6.99 11.52 8.96
CA ILE A 128 8.12 10.88 9.64
C ILE A 128 8.93 11.90 10.45
N ARG A 129 9.28 13.05 9.85
CA ARG A 129 10.06 14.08 10.53
C ARG A 129 9.36 14.60 11.79
N GLU A 130 8.07 14.91 11.69
CA GLU A 130 7.29 15.43 12.81
C GLU A 130 7.16 14.41 13.93
N SER A 131 6.94 13.15 13.58
CA SER A 131 6.84 12.05 14.55
C SER A 131 8.16 11.73 15.23
N VAL A 132 9.26 11.73 14.47
CA VAL A 132 10.61 11.60 15.02
C VAL A 132 10.91 12.73 16.01
N LEU A 133 10.58 13.98 15.66
CA LEU A 133 10.80 15.12 16.53
C LEU A 133 9.91 15.10 17.78
N SER A 134 8.72 14.51 17.67
CA SER A 134 7.77 14.35 18.79
C SER A 134 8.08 13.13 19.66
N GLY A 135 8.89 12.18 19.16
CA GLY A 135 9.18 10.93 19.88
C GLY A 135 8.01 9.95 19.91
N GLU A 136 7.21 9.93 18.84
CA GLU A 136 6.16 8.92 18.67
C GLU A 136 6.77 7.53 18.50
N ASP A 137 6.01 6.49 18.89
CA ASP A 137 6.37 5.09 18.70
C ASP A 137 6.61 4.77 17.22
N VAL A 138 7.65 4.01 16.92
CA VAL A 138 8.06 3.76 15.53
C VAL A 138 7.07 2.87 14.79
N LEU A 139 6.47 1.86 15.44
CA LEU A 139 5.47 1.00 14.81
C LEU A 139 4.21 1.79 14.48
N ASP A 140 3.74 2.64 15.39
CA ASP A 140 2.60 3.53 15.15
C ASP A 140 2.82 4.43 13.92
N VAL A 141 4.03 4.99 13.78
CA VAL A 141 4.39 5.83 12.63
C VAL A 141 4.40 5.02 11.34
N VAL A 142 4.94 3.79 11.37
CA VAL A 142 4.97 2.89 10.21
C VAL A 142 3.57 2.52 9.77
N THR A 143 2.70 2.07 10.69
CA THR A 143 1.33 1.61 10.35
C THR A 143 0.43 2.76 9.92
N ARG A 144 0.68 3.98 10.39
CA ARG A 144 0.01 5.19 9.87
C ARG A 144 0.41 5.54 8.43
N ILE A 145 1.62 5.18 8.00
CA ILE A 145 2.11 5.39 6.63
C ILE A 145 1.72 4.23 5.71
N LEU A 146 1.77 3.01 6.23
CA LEU A 146 1.64 1.78 5.46
C LEU A 146 0.76 0.77 6.20
N THR A 147 -0.44 0.56 5.67
CA THR A 147 -1.38 -0.45 6.13
C THR A 147 -1.40 -1.68 5.22
N PHE A 148 -1.65 -2.84 5.80
CA PHE A 148 -1.94 -4.08 5.09
C PHE A 148 -3.45 -4.27 4.98
N ASP A 149 -3.98 -4.25 3.75
CA ASP A 149 -5.40 -4.39 3.45
C ASP A 149 -5.74 -5.63 2.59
N ALA A 150 -4.71 -6.35 2.10
CA ALA A 150 -4.84 -7.54 1.25
C ALA A 150 -5.14 -8.82 2.05
N LEU A 151 -6.16 -8.75 2.91
CA LEU A 151 -6.63 -9.85 3.74
C LEU A 151 -7.97 -10.40 3.22
N TYR A 152 -8.09 -11.72 3.12
CA TYR A 152 -9.20 -12.40 2.47
C TYR A 152 -9.86 -13.44 3.38
N PHE A 153 -11.18 -13.59 3.30
CA PHE A 153 -11.89 -14.65 4.00
C PHE A 153 -11.62 -16.02 3.35
N LYS A 154 -11.12 -16.98 4.13
CA LYS A 154 -10.93 -18.38 3.66
C LYS A 154 -12.25 -19.05 3.29
N TYR A 155 -13.33 -18.69 3.98
CA TYR A 155 -14.65 -19.31 3.85
C TYR A 155 -15.73 -18.36 3.28
N ALA A 156 -15.37 -17.39 2.43
CA ALA A 156 -16.29 -16.39 1.86
C ALA A 156 -17.58 -16.97 1.25
N ARG A 157 -17.47 -18.11 0.54
CA ARG A 157 -18.63 -18.80 -0.05
C ARG A 157 -19.59 -19.35 1.02
N ARG A 158 -19.04 -19.92 2.10
CA ARG A 158 -19.83 -20.45 3.22
C ARG A 158 -20.51 -19.32 3.98
N LEU A 159 -19.79 -18.23 4.24
CA LEU A 159 -20.37 -17.00 4.82
C LEU A 159 -21.53 -16.49 3.96
N SER A 160 -21.36 -16.45 2.64
CA SER A 160 -22.42 -16.00 1.73
C SER A 160 -23.67 -16.90 1.77
N GLN A 161 -23.49 -18.21 1.88
CA GLN A 161 -24.59 -19.18 1.97
C GLN A 161 -25.39 -19.03 3.27
N ILE A 162 -24.70 -18.85 4.41
CA ILE A 162 -25.32 -18.69 5.72
C ILE A 162 -26.09 -17.37 5.79
N LEU A 163 -25.45 -16.28 5.38
CA LEU A 163 -26.01 -14.94 5.45
C LEU A 163 -27.04 -14.66 4.33
N LYS A 164 -27.12 -15.54 3.32
CA LYS A 164 -27.99 -15.41 2.13
C LYS A 164 -27.76 -14.11 1.36
N VAL A 165 -26.54 -13.58 1.42
CA VAL A 165 -26.10 -12.39 0.71
C VAL A 165 -24.69 -12.62 0.19
N GLU A 166 -24.32 -11.93 -0.88
CA GLU A 166 -22.98 -12.05 -1.44
C GLU A 166 -21.96 -11.31 -0.57
N VAL A 167 -21.02 -12.06 0.01
CA VAL A 167 -19.97 -11.52 0.89
C VAL A 167 -18.75 -11.12 0.04
N PRO A 168 -18.22 -9.90 0.19
CA PRO A 168 -16.95 -9.52 -0.43
C PRO A 168 -15.80 -10.42 0.04
N GLU A 169 -14.87 -10.76 -0.86
CA GLU A 169 -13.75 -11.65 -0.50
C GLU A 169 -12.74 -11.00 0.45
N ARG A 170 -12.56 -9.68 0.35
CA ARG A 170 -11.64 -8.90 1.20
C ARG A 170 -12.27 -8.52 2.52
N VAL A 171 -11.52 -8.68 3.61
CA VAL A 171 -11.95 -8.44 4.99
C VAL A 171 -12.18 -6.95 5.24
N PHE A 172 -11.22 -6.09 4.84
CA PHE A 172 -11.28 -4.65 5.04
C PHE A 172 -12.14 -3.90 3.99
N ALA A 173 -12.94 -4.63 3.20
CA ALA A 173 -13.95 -3.97 2.37
C ALA A 173 -15.07 -3.44 3.26
N GLY A 174 -15.47 -2.17 3.12
CA GLY A 174 -16.51 -1.56 3.97
C GLY A 174 -17.80 -2.39 4.05
N ALA A 175 -18.25 -2.96 2.91
CA ALA A 175 -19.41 -3.85 2.89
C ALA A 175 -19.22 -5.17 3.64
N ALA A 176 -17.98 -5.70 3.71
CA ALA A 176 -17.68 -6.88 4.52
C ALA A 176 -17.65 -6.51 6.01
N LEU A 177 -17.07 -5.35 6.35
CA LEU A 177 -17.03 -4.83 7.72
C LEU A 177 -18.46 -4.70 8.29
N ASP A 178 -19.37 -4.11 7.53
CA ASP A 178 -20.78 -3.97 7.91
C ASP A 178 -21.52 -5.30 8.05
N LEU A 179 -21.28 -6.19 7.09
CA LEU A 179 -22.08 -7.39 6.98
C LEU A 179 -21.68 -8.43 8.04
N ILE A 180 -20.39 -8.69 8.20
CA ILE A 180 -19.89 -9.82 8.99
C ILE A 180 -19.79 -9.45 10.47
N PHE A 181 -19.35 -8.23 10.77
CA PHE A 181 -19.04 -7.82 12.14
C PHE A 181 -20.23 -7.13 12.85
N SER A 182 -21.42 -7.22 12.26
CA SER A 182 -22.69 -6.85 12.91
C SER A 182 -23.17 -7.96 13.85
N PRO A 183 -23.63 -7.64 15.09
CA PRO A 183 -24.11 -8.63 16.07
C PRO A 183 -25.21 -9.57 15.53
N ASP A 184 -26.11 -9.05 14.68
CA ASP A 184 -27.23 -9.81 14.14
C ASP A 184 -26.80 -10.89 13.13
N ASN A 185 -25.72 -10.64 12.39
CA ASN A 185 -25.22 -11.57 11.40
C ASN A 185 -24.21 -12.55 12.00
N LEU A 186 -23.44 -12.09 12.98
CA LEU A 186 -22.47 -12.90 13.68
C LEU A 186 -23.14 -14.08 14.41
N SER A 187 -24.28 -13.84 15.09
CA SER A 187 -25.07 -14.89 15.76
C SER A 187 -25.72 -15.91 14.82
N ARG A 188 -25.70 -15.68 13.50
CA ARG A 188 -26.20 -16.64 12.49
C ARG A 188 -25.10 -17.57 11.97
N LEU A 189 -23.84 -17.25 12.23
CA LEU A 189 -22.71 -18.06 11.81
C LEU A 189 -22.68 -19.37 12.60
N ASP A 190 -22.06 -20.40 12.03
CA ASP A 190 -21.76 -21.60 12.80
C ASP A 190 -20.64 -21.32 13.83
N SER A 191 -20.59 -22.13 14.88
CA SER A 191 -19.74 -21.90 16.05
C SER A 191 -18.25 -21.68 15.72
N ASP A 192 -17.74 -22.33 14.68
CA ASP A 192 -16.33 -22.22 14.31
C ASP A 192 -16.05 -20.88 13.62
N LEU A 193 -16.91 -20.48 12.66
CA LEU A 193 -16.80 -19.19 11.98
C LEU A 193 -17.11 -18.02 12.91
N GLU A 194 -18.10 -18.16 13.77
CA GLU A 194 -18.46 -17.16 14.77
C GLU A 194 -17.26 -16.85 15.67
N ARG A 195 -16.59 -17.89 16.19
CA ARG A 195 -15.38 -17.75 17.00
C ARG A 195 -14.27 -17.01 16.24
N MET A 196 -13.93 -17.45 15.02
CA MET A 196 -12.86 -16.84 14.23
C MET A 196 -13.10 -15.34 13.95
N VAL A 197 -14.34 -14.98 13.62
CA VAL A 197 -14.75 -13.59 13.35
C VAL A 197 -14.75 -12.76 14.63
N LEU A 198 -15.19 -13.33 15.76
CA LEU A 198 -15.13 -12.67 17.07
C LEU A 198 -13.68 -12.41 17.50
N ASP A 199 -12.81 -13.40 17.35
CA ASP A 199 -11.39 -13.27 17.69
C ASP A 199 -10.75 -12.13 16.89
N PHE A 200 -11.07 -12.02 15.60
CA PHE A 200 -10.62 -10.90 14.76
C PHE A 200 -11.19 -9.56 15.23
N SER A 201 -12.48 -9.50 15.54
CA SER A 201 -13.15 -8.28 16.03
C SER A 201 -12.51 -7.74 17.29
N ILE A 202 -12.28 -8.62 18.26
CA ILE A 202 -11.74 -8.28 19.58
C ILE A 202 -10.32 -7.76 19.43
N GLU A 203 -9.50 -8.43 18.62
CA GLU A 203 -8.10 -8.07 18.43
C GLU A 203 -7.95 -6.73 17.69
N PHE A 204 -8.63 -6.56 16.55
CA PHE A 204 -8.31 -5.47 15.63
C PHE A 204 -9.33 -4.33 15.62
N MET A 205 -10.59 -4.57 15.98
CA MET A 205 -11.67 -3.59 15.77
C MET A 205 -12.03 -2.78 17.02
N ALA A 206 -11.41 -3.04 18.17
CA ALA A 206 -11.71 -2.38 19.44
C ALA A 206 -11.20 -0.92 19.51
N CYS A 207 -11.89 0.03 18.88
CA CYS A 207 -11.52 1.46 18.91
C CYS A 207 -12.70 2.37 19.28
N GLU A 208 -12.39 3.57 19.79
CA GLU A 208 -13.39 4.58 20.18
C GLU A 208 -13.68 5.60 19.06
N CYS A 209 -13.28 5.30 17.82
CA CYS A 209 -13.49 6.20 16.70
C CYS A 209 -14.98 6.35 16.37
N ARG A 210 -15.39 7.59 16.06
CA ARG A 210 -16.77 7.88 15.66
C ARG A 210 -17.23 7.08 14.44
N ASP A 211 -16.31 6.85 13.50
CA ASP A 211 -16.59 6.17 12.23
C ASP A 211 -16.28 4.67 12.29
N ALA A 212 -16.07 4.09 13.48
CA ALA A 212 -15.88 2.65 13.62
C ALA A 212 -17.11 1.90 13.05
N PRO A 213 -16.94 0.80 12.28
CA PRO A 213 -15.69 0.12 11.94
C PRO A 213 -14.97 0.62 10.68
N PHE A 214 -15.43 1.70 10.04
CA PHE A 214 -14.88 2.23 8.78
C PHE A 214 -13.65 3.14 8.94
N CYS A 215 -13.13 3.29 10.15
CA CYS A 215 -11.88 3.99 10.38
C CYS A 215 -10.69 3.07 10.10
N SER A 216 -9.52 3.65 9.79
CA SER A 216 -8.29 2.90 9.50
C SER A 216 -7.64 2.23 10.72
N CYS A 217 -8.31 2.17 11.87
CA CYS A 217 -7.75 1.59 13.09
C CYS A 217 -7.56 0.09 12.95
N SER A 218 -8.48 -0.60 12.27
CA SER A 218 -8.44 -2.05 12.12
C SER A 218 -7.24 -2.51 11.29
N GLU A 219 -7.01 -1.83 10.17
CA GLU A 219 -5.91 -2.07 9.25
C GLU A 219 -4.57 -1.75 9.91
N ARG A 220 -4.50 -0.67 10.71
CA ARG A 220 -3.28 -0.29 11.44
C ARG A 220 -2.89 -1.33 12.49
N ARG A 221 -3.83 -1.75 13.34
CA ARG A 221 -3.57 -2.79 14.33
C ARG A 221 -3.23 -4.13 13.71
N PHE A 222 -3.92 -4.48 12.62
CA PHE A 222 -3.59 -5.68 11.87
C PHE A 222 -2.17 -5.62 11.28
N SER A 223 -1.77 -4.45 10.81
CA SER A 223 -0.43 -4.18 10.27
C SER A 223 0.65 -4.30 11.35
N GLU A 224 0.42 -3.75 12.54
CA GLU A 224 1.26 -3.95 13.73
C GLU A 224 1.42 -5.43 14.04
N TYR A 225 0.29 -6.16 14.13
CA TYR A 225 0.29 -7.59 14.41
C TYR A 225 1.08 -8.40 13.38
N LEU A 226 0.98 -8.06 12.09
CA LEU A 226 1.76 -8.72 11.03
C LEU A 226 3.26 -8.49 11.23
N ILE A 227 3.67 -7.27 11.57
CA ILE A 227 5.08 -6.95 11.89
C ILE A 227 5.54 -7.71 13.14
N GLU A 228 4.71 -7.81 14.17
CA GLU A 228 4.99 -8.56 15.39
C GLU A 228 5.16 -10.06 15.13
N LEU A 229 4.27 -10.67 14.35
CA LEU A 229 4.39 -12.07 13.95
C LEU A 229 5.71 -12.33 13.23
N ARG A 230 6.09 -11.43 12.31
CA ARG A 230 7.38 -11.50 11.63
C ARG A 230 8.51 -11.42 12.64
N CYS A 231 8.42 -10.48 13.57
CA CYS A 231 9.38 -10.27 14.64
C CYS A 231 9.55 -11.45 15.60
N ASN A 232 8.51 -12.27 15.74
CA ASN A 232 8.48 -13.43 16.64
C ASN A 232 9.06 -14.71 16.05
N GLY A 233 9.48 -14.73 14.79
CA GLY A 233 10.03 -15.94 14.18
C GLY A 233 9.45 -16.29 12.83
N LEU A 234 8.23 -15.81 12.57
CA LEU A 234 7.44 -16.35 11.46
C LEU A 234 7.97 -15.82 10.14
N ASP A 235 8.14 -16.72 9.18
CA ASP A 235 8.34 -16.36 7.79
C ASP A 235 6.97 -16.02 7.15
N PRO A 236 6.94 -15.51 5.90
CA PRO A 236 5.67 -15.15 5.26
C PRO A 236 4.65 -16.29 5.20
N THR A 237 5.11 -17.55 5.11
CA THR A 237 4.21 -18.71 5.10
C THR A 237 3.63 -18.97 6.48
N GLY A 238 4.46 -18.96 7.52
CA GLY A 238 4.00 -19.11 8.91
C GLY A 238 3.04 -18.02 9.35
N ILE A 239 3.23 -16.78 8.86
CA ILE A 239 2.25 -15.69 9.08
C ILE A 239 0.90 -16.06 8.46
N ILE A 240 0.88 -16.55 7.22
CA ILE A 240 -0.37 -16.93 6.53
C ILE A 240 -1.06 -18.10 7.23
N ASP A 241 -0.29 -19.07 7.71
CA ASP A 241 -0.82 -20.22 8.45
C ASP A 241 -1.46 -19.76 9.77
N GLU A 242 -0.78 -18.90 10.54
CA GLU A 242 -1.30 -18.30 11.78
C GLU A 242 -2.63 -17.55 11.52
N LEU A 243 -2.68 -16.70 10.49
CA LEU A 243 -3.90 -15.99 10.11
C LEU A 243 -5.04 -16.95 9.73
N SER A 244 -4.70 -18.03 9.01
CA SER A 244 -5.66 -19.00 8.51
C SER A 244 -6.26 -19.86 9.61
N GLU A 245 -5.45 -20.21 10.61
CA GLU A 245 -5.85 -21.04 11.74
C GLU A 245 -6.61 -20.22 12.78
N ARG A 246 -6.11 -19.03 13.14
CA ARG A 246 -6.68 -18.20 14.20
C ARG A 246 -7.94 -17.46 13.77
N PHE A 247 -7.91 -16.85 12.57
CA PHE A 247 -8.99 -15.94 12.13
C PHE A 247 -9.79 -16.46 10.94
N GLY A 248 -9.44 -17.63 10.37
CA GLY A 248 -10.09 -18.11 9.14
C GLY A 248 -9.89 -17.17 7.96
N MET A 249 -8.77 -16.43 7.96
CA MET A 249 -8.42 -15.42 6.95
C MET A 249 -7.05 -15.72 6.39
N TYR A 250 -6.80 -15.34 5.14
CA TYR A 250 -5.51 -15.57 4.49
C TYR A 250 -5.07 -14.36 3.69
N ALA A 251 -3.78 -14.30 3.45
CA ALA A 251 -3.14 -13.35 2.55
C ALA A 251 -2.34 -14.11 1.50
N TYR A 252 -2.14 -13.51 0.32
CA TYR A 252 -1.20 -14.09 -0.64
C TYR A 252 0.23 -13.81 -0.19
N GLN A 253 1.11 -14.80 -0.39
CA GLN A 253 2.52 -14.70 0.01
C GLN A 253 3.22 -13.49 -0.60
N GLY A 254 2.92 -13.17 -1.87
CA GLY A 254 3.48 -11.99 -2.54
C GLY A 254 3.09 -10.68 -1.87
N ASP A 255 1.85 -10.57 -1.37
CA ASP A 255 1.36 -9.37 -0.68
C ASP A 255 2.06 -9.20 0.67
N VAL A 256 2.21 -10.29 1.44
CA VAL A 256 2.94 -10.28 2.73
C VAL A 256 4.40 -9.87 2.54
N ILE A 257 5.08 -10.46 1.55
CA ILE A 257 6.49 -10.11 1.24
C ILE A 257 6.59 -8.64 0.87
N THR A 258 5.75 -8.18 -0.06
CA THR A 258 5.75 -6.78 -0.53
C THR A 258 5.48 -5.81 0.62
N TYR A 259 4.56 -6.14 1.52
CA TYR A 259 4.27 -5.34 2.70
C TYR A 259 5.47 -5.24 3.64
N LEU A 260 6.10 -6.38 3.98
CA LEU A 260 7.26 -6.41 4.88
C LEU A 260 8.47 -5.66 4.30
N GLU A 261 8.72 -5.77 3.01
CA GLU A 261 9.77 -5.01 2.32
C GLU A 261 9.51 -3.50 2.37
N ASN A 262 8.26 -3.08 2.14
CA ASN A 262 7.87 -1.68 2.26
C ASN A 262 7.98 -1.18 3.70
N ALA A 263 7.56 -1.98 4.69
CA ALA A 263 7.70 -1.65 6.11
C ALA A 263 9.19 -1.45 6.47
N LEU A 264 10.08 -2.34 6.02
CA LEU A 264 11.53 -2.21 6.20
C LEU A 264 12.10 -0.91 5.62
N ARG A 265 11.62 -0.51 4.44
CA ARG A 265 12.02 0.76 3.81
C ARG A 265 11.55 1.97 4.63
N ILE A 266 10.32 1.96 5.14
CA ILE A 266 9.80 3.04 5.99
C ILE A 266 10.56 3.10 7.32
N VAL A 267 10.73 1.98 8.01
CA VAL A 267 11.52 1.89 9.26
C VAL A 267 12.96 2.36 9.04
N GLY A 268 13.59 1.93 7.94
CA GLY A 268 14.93 2.38 7.56
C GLY A 268 15.00 3.90 7.35
N SER A 269 13.96 4.49 6.77
CA SER A 269 13.87 5.94 6.60
C SER A 269 13.70 6.66 7.94
N ILE A 270 12.84 6.15 8.83
CA ILE A 270 12.66 6.67 10.19
C ILE A 270 14.00 6.64 10.94
N HIS A 271 14.73 5.52 10.89
CA HIS A 271 16.04 5.38 11.50
C HIS A 271 17.02 6.48 11.03
N LEU A 272 17.17 6.65 9.70
CA LEU A 272 18.07 7.65 9.14
C LEU A 272 17.64 9.08 9.47
N ILE A 273 16.34 9.36 9.41
CA ILE A 273 15.78 10.68 9.76
C ILE A 273 16.03 10.97 11.25
N ALA A 274 15.78 10.02 12.14
CA ALA A 274 16.05 10.15 13.57
C ALA A 274 17.52 10.45 13.85
N THR A 275 18.45 9.76 13.18
CA THR A 275 19.90 10.03 13.31
C THR A 275 20.27 11.45 12.89
N ILE A 276 19.76 11.97 11.75
CA ILE A 276 20.12 13.33 11.32
C ILE A 276 19.53 14.43 12.21
N PHE A 277 18.42 14.15 12.91
CA PHE A 277 17.77 15.07 13.84
C PHE A 277 18.21 14.86 15.30
N GLY A 278 19.15 13.95 15.57
CA GLY A 278 19.72 13.72 16.90
C GLY A 278 18.77 13.02 17.88
N ARG A 279 17.78 12.28 17.39
CA ARG A 279 16.84 11.48 18.19
C ARG A 279 17.33 10.04 18.31
N GLU A 280 18.33 9.85 19.15
CA GLU A 280 19.00 8.55 19.33
C GLU A 280 18.06 7.47 19.90
N ASP A 281 17.07 7.86 20.70
CA ASP A 281 16.02 6.98 21.22
C ASP A 281 15.20 6.35 20.09
N VAL A 282 14.63 7.20 19.23
CA VAL A 282 13.83 6.78 18.07
C VAL A 282 14.70 6.04 17.05
N ALA A 283 15.94 6.49 16.83
CA ALA A 283 16.87 5.81 15.92
C ALA A 283 17.21 4.39 16.41
N ALA A 284 17.43 4.21 17.71
CA ALA A 284 17.72 2.90 18.30
C ALA A 284 16.50 1.96 18.20
N GLU A 285 15.30 2.47 18.47
CA GLU A 285 14.05 1.73 18.34
C GLU A 285 13.80 1.28 16.89
N ALA A 286 13.85 2.21 15.93
CA ALA A 286 13.72 1.88 14.51
C ALA A 286 14.78 0.88 14.05
N GLY A 287 16.02 0.99 14.57
CA GLY A 287 17.08 0.03 14.30
C GLY A 287 16.77 -1.38 14.83
N LYS A 288 16.09 -1.51 15.97
CA LYS A 288 15.64 -2.81 16.51
C LYS A 288 14.55 -3.41 15.63
N ILE A 289 13.50 -2.64 15.33
CA ILE A 289 12.38 -3.09 14.48
C ILE A 289 12.90 -3.51 13.10
N LYS A 290 13.81 -2.73 12.50
CA LYS A 290 14.42 -3.08 11.21
C LYS A 290 15.08 -4.45 11.23
N ARG A 291 15.97 -4.69 12.20
CA ARG A 291 16.67 -6.00 12.33
C ARG A 291 15.69 -7.13 12.57
N CYS A 292 14.67 -6.85 13.37
CA CYS A 292 13.65 -7.80 13.74
C CYS A 292 12.85 -8.27 12.52
N VAL A 293 12.41 -7.34 11.67
CA VAL A 293 11.67 -7.65 10.44
C VAL A 293 12.58 -8.32 9.39
N GLU A 294 13.84 -7.89 9.25
CA GLU A 294 14.83 -8.49 8.34
C GLU A 294 15.10 -9.96 8.70
N ARG A 295 15.39 -10.25 9.98
CA ARG A 295 15.82 -11.57 10.44
C ARG A 295 14.67 -12.48 10.83
N GLY A 296 13.54 -11.88 11.18
CA GLY A 296 12.40 -12.56 11.76
C GLY A 296 12.57 -12.91 13.23
N LYS A 297 13.44 -12.23 13.98
CA LYS A 297 13.67 -12.46 15.42
C LYS A 297 14.13 -11.16 16.07
N LEU A 298 13.59 -10.83 17.24
CA LEU A 298 14.02 -9.71 18.10
C LEU A 298 15.49 -9.82 18.54
#